data_AF-A0A967LBX6-F1
#
_entry.id   AF-A0A967LBX6-F1
#
_cell.length_a   1.000
_cell.length_b   1.000
_cell.length_c   1.000
_cell.angle_alpha   90.00
_cell.angle_beta   90.00
_cell.angle_gamma   90.00
#
_symmetry.space_group_name_H-M   'P 1'
#
loop_
_entity.id
_entity.type
_entity.pdbx_description
1 polymer ?
#
loop_
_entity_poly.entity_id
_entity_poly.type
_entity_poly.pdbx_seq_one_letter_code
_entity_poly.pdbx_strand_id
1 'polypeptide(L)' 'DTAENAYADRGGYQVVVPGHPEQSELLRRVTSDDPDEHMPPPESAHERLSTREIDLLRRWIA' A
#
# COMPACT_ATOMS: atom_id res chain seq x y z
N ASP A 1 -9.17 -7.80 12.41
CA ASP A 1 -8.83 -7.81 10.98
C ASP A 1 -8.91 -9.21 10.40
N THR A 2 -9.31 -9.33 9.13
CA THR A 2 -9.35 -10.60 8.38
C THR A 2 -8.59 -10.46 7.06
N ALA A 3 -7.90 -11.52 6.65
CA ALA A 3 -7.17 -11.52 5.38
C ALA A 3 -8.12 -11.33 4.18
N GLU A 4 -9.32 -11.90 4.24
CA GLU A 4 -10.36 -11.71 3.22
C GLU A 4 -10.66 -10.23 2.98
N ASN A 5 -10.73 -9.40 4.03
CA ASN A 5 -10.96 -7.97 3.87
C ASN A 5 -9.77 -7.25 3.23
N ALA A 6 -8.54 -7.72 3.40
CA ALA A 6 -7.37 -7.13 2.75
C ALA A 6 -7.35 -7.43 1.23
N TYR A 7 -7.81 -8.62 0.83
CA TYR A 7 -7.80 -9.08 -0.57
C TYR A 7 -9.11 -8.80 -1.31
N ALA A 8 -10.15 -8.36 -0.61
CA ALA A 8 -11.45 -8.05 -1.21
C ALA A 8 -11.33 -6.95 -2.27
N ASP A 9 -11.98 -7.19 -3.42
CA ASP A 9 -12.23 -6.16 -4.43
C ASP A 9 -13.17 -5.10 -3.86
N ARG A 10 -12.72 -3.84 -3.93
CA ARG A 10 -13.45 -2.66 -3.44
C ARG A 10 -14.14 -1.89 -4.56
N GLY A 11 -14.44 -2.55 -5.68
CA GLY A 11 -15.13 -1.96 -6.82
C GLY A 11 -14.16 -1.23 -7.75
N GLY A 12 -13.01 -1.86 -8.02
CA GLY A 12 -12.01 -1.33 -8.96
C GLY A 12 -10.57 -1.37 -8.45
N TYR A 13 -10.34 -1.73 -7.19
CA TYR A 13 -9.01 -1.94 -6.62
C TYR A 13 -9.04 -2.95 -5.46
N GLN A 14 -7.88 -3.54 -5.17
CA GLN A 14 -7.64 -4.38 -3.99
C GLN A 14 -6.50 -3.77 -3.16
N VAL A 15 -6.63 -3.84 -1.83
CA VAL A 15 -5.59 -3.26 -0.94
C VAL A 15 -4.29 -4.04 -1.09
N VAL A 16 -4.39 -5.38 -1.10
CA VAL A 16 -3.28 -6.29 -1.39
C VAL A 16 -3.74 -7.29 -2.46
N VAL A 17 -2.94 -7.43 -3.52
CA VAL A 17 -3.06 -8.45 -4.56
C VAL A 17 -1.90 -9.43 -4.39
N PRO A 18 -2.11 -10.60 -3.75
CA PRO A 18 -1.06 -11.58 -3.54
C PRO A 18 -0.36 -11.98 -4.85
N GLY A 19 0.96 -12.02 -4.87
CA GLY A 19 1.77 -12.30 -6.05
C GLY A 19 1.94 -11.13 -7.03
N HIS A 20 1.19 -10.03 -6.84
CA HIS A 20 1.20 -8.88 -7.73
C HIS A 20 1.32 -7.56 -6.95
N PRO A 21 2.50 -7.27 -6.35
CA PRO A 21 2.73 -6.05 -5.58
C PRO A 21 2.39 -4.76 -6.33
N GLU A 22 2.69 -4.71 -7.63
CA GLU A 22 2.43 -3.52 -8.47
C GLU A 22 0.93 -3.30 -8.76
N GLN A 23 0.08 -4.29 -8.51
CA GLN A 23 -1.38 -4.17 -8.63
C GLN A 23 -2.04 -3.85 -7.27
N SER A 24 -1.24 -3.79 -6.19
CA SER A 24 -1.74 -3.56 -4.84
C SER A 24 -1.82 -2.07 -4.52
N GLU A 25 -3.01 -1.60 -4.16
CA GLU A 25 -3.24 -0.21 -3.77
C GLU A 25 -2.36 0.22 -2.58
N LEU A 26 -2.10 -0.68 -1.65
CA LEU A 26 -1.24 -0.41 -0.50
C LEU A 26 0.16 0.04 -0.93
N LEU A 27 0.77 -0.68 -1.87
CA LEU A 27 2.12 -0.34 -2.35
C LEU A 27 2.09 0.98 -3.11
N ARG A 28 1.07 1.19 -3.96
CA ARG A 28 0.86 2.42 -4.72
C ARG A 28 0.80 3.66 -3.81
N ARG A 29 0.07 3.59 -2.70
CA ARG A 29 -0.07 4.75 -1.77
C ARG A 29 1.22 5.05 -1.02
N VAL A 30 1.94 4.03 -0.53
CA VAL A 30 3.17 4.29 0.24
C VAL A 30 4.34 4.75 -0.64
N THR A 31 4.26 4.55 -1.96
CA THR A 31 5.25 5.02 -2.94
C THR A 31 4.81 6.26 -3.71
N SER A 32 3.57 6.72 -3.58
CA SER A 32 3.06 7.88 -4.32
C SER A 32 3.74 9.18 -3.88
N ASP A 33 3.97 10.09 -4.83
CA ASP A 33 4.41 11.46 -4.57
C ASP A 33 3.25 12.45 -4.55
N ASP A 34 2.03 12.02 -4.92
CA ASP A 34 0.83 12.85 -4.86
C ASP A 34 0.39 13.02 -3.39
N PRO A 35 0.34 14.26 -2.86
CA PRO A 35 -0.06 14.50 -1.47
C PRO A 35 -1.47 14.01 -1.14
N ASP A 36 -2.38 13.94 -2.11
CA ASP A 36 -3.76 13.48 -1.92
C ASP A 36 -3.88 11.95 -1.91
N GLU A 37 -2.87 11.25 -2.45
CA GLU A 37 -2.89 9.79 -2.55
C GLU A 37 -1.86 9.11 -1.64
N HIS A 38 -0.77 9.79 -1.30
CA HIS A 38 0.32 9.16 -0.57
C HIS A 38 -0.05 8.85 0.87
N MET A 39 0.50 7.76 1.37
CA MET A 39 0.39 7.39 2.77
C MET A 39 1.77 7.23 3.41
N PRO A 40 1.98 7.82 4.61
CA PRO A 40 1.01 8.55 5.42
C PRO A 40 0.64 9.92 4.82
N PRO A 41 -0.59 10.44 5.01
CA PRO A 41 -0.95 11.77 4.51
C PRO A 41 -0.01 12.86 5.06
N PRO A 42 0.28 13.92 4.29
CA PRO A 42 1.20 14.99 4.71
C PRO A 42 0.80 15.68 6.01
N GLU A 43 -0.49 15.77 6.30
CA GLU A 43 -1.05 16.35 7.53
C GLU A 43 -0.99 15.42 8.74
N SER A 44 -0.65 14.15 8.53
CA SER A 44 -0.48 13.20 9.63
C SER A 44 0.85 13.44 10.36
N ALA A 45 0.91 13.12 11.64
CA ALA A 45 2.15 13.20 12.43
C ALA A 45 3.11 12.02 12.16
N HIS A 46 2.91 11.26 11.09
CA HIS A 46 3.65 10.04 10.78
C HIS A 46 4.67 10.26 9.67
N GLU A 47 5.86 9.67 9.84
CA GLU A 47 6.91 9.70 8.83
C GLU A 47 6.59 8.74 7.68
N ARG A 48 7.06 9.09 6.48
CA ARG A 48 7.01 8.19 5.31
C ARG A 48 7.83 6.94 5.57
N LEU A 49 7.39 5.83 4.98
CA LEU A 49 8.15 4.59 5.02
C LEU A 49 9.49 4.79 4.31
N SER A 50 10.55 4.26 4.90
CA SER A 50 11.86 4.19 4.27
C SER A 50 11.83 3.25 3.06
N THR A 51 12.78 3.43 2.14
CA THR A 51 12.94 2.52 0.98
C THR A 51 13.03 1.06 1.41
N ARG A 52 13.72 0.78 2.54
CA ARG A 52 13.85 -0.57 3.08
C ARG A 52 12.52 -1.17 3.53
N GLU A 53 11.66 -0.37 4.14
CA GLU A 53 10.33 -0.81 4.59
C GLU A 53 9.40 -1.05 3.40
N ILE A 54 9.46 -0.18 2.39
CA ILE A 54 8.76 -0.35 1.12
C ILE A 54 9.21 -1.65 0.43
N ASP A 55 10.51 -1.94 0.39
CA ASP A 55 11.05 -3.17 -0.20
C ASP A 55 10.65 -4.44 0.58
N LEU A 56 10.52 -4.33 1.91
CA LEU A 56 10.00 -5.41 2.74
C LEU A 56 8.53 -5.67 2.43
N LEU A 57 7.74 -4.61 2.33
CA LEU A 57 6.32 -4.70 2.01
C LEU A 57 6.10 -5.28 0.61
N ARG A 58 6.86 -4.81 -0.39
CA ARG A 58 6.82 -5.35 -1.75
C ARG A 58 7.11 -6.85 -1.81
N ARG A 59 8.10 -7.32 -1.05
CA ARG A 59 8.46 -8.75 -0.97
C ARG A 59 7.46 -9.59 -0.19
N TRP A 60 6.76 -9.00 0.76
CA TRP A 60 5.70 -9.68 1.50
C TRP A 60 4.44 -9.90 0.65
N ILE A 61 4.14 -8.96 -0.27
CA ILE A 61 3.00 -9.08 -1.18
C ILE A 61 3.26 -10.08 -2.31
N ALA A 62 4.50 -10.16 -2.81
CA ALA A 62 4.92 -11.07 -3.88
C ALA A 62 4.91 -12.54 -3.44
#